data_AF-A0A836S734-F1
#
_entry.id   AF-A0A836S734-F1
#
_cell.length_a   1.000
_cell.length_b   1.000
_cell.length_c   1.000
_cell.angle_alpha   90.00
_cell.angle_beta   90.00
_cell.angle_gamma   90.00
#
_symmetry.space_group_name_H-M   'P 1'
#
loop_
_entity.id
_entity.type
_entity.pdbx_description
1 polymer ?
#
loop_
_entity_poly.entity_id
_entity_poly.type
_entity_poly.pdbx_seq_one_letter_code
_entity_poly.pdbx_strand_id
1 'polypeptide(L)'
;MIIQKPIVTQVAGAFLACLCLLQLSIAEARPTGEFGKDWGDPAGQLCINCHSEKNPGLYSEWNKSQHGQNGVNCYDCHKANSSDKDAFNHKGKTISVLVTPKDCGRCHAQEVKEFDRSHHSKAGDILASADNVLGQILGGPAAVTVGCEQCHGSKIEVNDKGQLTGGWPNTGIGRLNPDGTKGACTACHARHSFSKAQARQPEACGKCHLGPDHPQLEVYNESKHGIIFHAKIDEMNLNSEKWVAGIDYSAAPTCATCHMSAAPDEPKTHDVGERLSWNLRAPISSKKNMVRLNKGSHEYDVVEGEPLPKVGDKPKDPNAKGGTVTEVLTWEDRRDKMLNVCKACHSDSYALGHYENLDEFVALYNDKFAKPVSGIMGELAANGHTTKTAFDDKIEWIWWELWHHEGRRARTGAAMAGPDYAWWHGIYDVAKHTYMDFIPELEKLAGKDEANRLLDKYFRPIEGHDWYFEAIGDPTTRDATLPSIGHVDTDNGTLLFEGGTSLDSAPFLQTIVVSTGDKITIHTKVSRDSTAIDASQVKVLVKIGTDEAYFPGTNNSSGWQVNENNQIVIWNQPVPKDLKGKKVRFQVELDSIRSPQHIELTIK
;
A
#
# COMPACT_ATOMS: atom_id res chain seq x y z
N MET A 1 53.12 -58.38 41.19
CA MET A 1 52.72 -57.08 40.63
C MET A 1 51.81 -57.37 39.45
N ILE A 2 50.52 -57.09 39.59
CA ILE A 2 49.42 -57.74 38.86
C ILE A 2 49.22 -57.08 37.48
N ILE A 3 49.06 -57.95 36.48
CA ILE A 3 48.82 -57.67 35.07
C ILE A 3 47.37 -57.19 34.85
N GLN A 4 47.22 -56.23 33.93
CA GLN A 4 45.96 -55.66 33.45
C GLN A 4 44.94 -56.71 32.98
N LYS A 5 43.66 -56.45 33.23
CA LYS A 5 42.53 -56.88 32.39
C LYS A 5 41.71 -55.64 31.98
N PRO A 6 41.17 -55.58 30.75
CA PRO A 6 40.49 -54.39 30.24
C PRO A 6 39.01 -54.41 30.62
N ILE A 7 38.50 -53.32 31.20
CA ILE A 7 37.05 -53.11 31.36
C ILE A 7 36.53 -52.48 30.07
N VAL A 8 36.40 -53.30 29.04
CA VAL A 8 35.56 -53.01 27.86
C VAL A 8 34.19 -53.60 28.18
N THR A 9 33.39 -52.93 29.02
CA THR A 9 32.01 -53.40 29.27
C THR A 9 31.03 -52.34 29.80
N GLN A 10 31.41 -51.06 29.89
CA GLN A 10 30.49 -50.01 30.35
C GLN A 10 30.19 -48.89 29.33
N VAL A 11 30.93 -48.78 28.23
CA VAL A 11 30.69 -47.74 27.22
C VAL A 11 29.65 -48.16 26.17
N ALA A 12 29.50 -49.47 25.91
CA ALA A 12 28.53 -49.98 24.94
C ALA A 12 27.06 -49.86 25.43
N GLY A 13 26.83 -49.97 26.75
CA GLY A 13 25.48 -49.86 27.32
C GLY A 13 24.91 -48.44 27.31
N ALA A 14 25.76 -47.42 27.50
CA ALA A 14 25.35 -46.02 27.47
C ALA A 14 25.07 -45.53 26.04
N PHE A 15 25.84 -46.01 25.04
CA PHE A 15 25.58 -45.69 23.63
C PHE A 15 24.33 -46.38 23.09
N LEU A 16 24.03 -47.62 23.49
CA LEU A 16 22.78 -48.29 23.11
C LEU A 16 21.56 -47.66 23.80
N ALA A 17 21.67 -47.25 25.07
CA ALA A 17 20.59 -46.56 25.77
C ALA A 17 20.29 -45.16 25.18
N CYS A 18 21.32 -44.41 24.76
CA CYS A 18 21.13 -43.16 24.01
C CYS A 18 20.57 -43.40 22.60
N LEU A 19 20.95 -44.46 21.89
CA LEU A 19 20.33 -44.80 20.58
C LEU A 19 18.87 -45.24 20.73
N CYS A 20 18.51 -45.96 21.79
CA CYS A 20 17.12 -46.34 22.06
C CYS A 20 16.27 -45.16 22.55
N LEU A 21 16.86 -44.16 23.22
CA LEU A 21 16.18 -42.90 23.58
C LEU A 21 16.07 -41.93 22.38
N LEU A 22 16.97 -42.01 21.40
CA LEU A 22 16.87 -41.29 20.11
C LEU A 22 15.90 -41.96 19.11
N GLN A 23 15.50 -43.22 19.34
CA GLN A 23 14.46 -43.88 18.55
C GLN A 23 13.03 -43.57 19.04
N LEU A 24 12.86 -42.90 20.19
CA LEU A 24 11.56 -42.56 20.74
C LEU A 24 11.01 -41.19 20.29
N SER A 25 11.72 -40.45 19.45
CA SER A 25 11.25 -39.17 18.89
C SER A 25 10.79 -39.24 17.42
N ILE A 26 10.72 -40.43 16.83
CA ILE A 26 10.11 -40.67 15.51
C ILE A 26 8.99 -41.72 15.59
N ALA A 27 8.35 -41.85 16.76
CA ALA A 27 6.95 -42.21 16.75
C ALA A 27 6.22 -41.04 16.09
N GLU A 28 6.20 -41.03 14.75
CA GLU A 28 5.38 -40.15 13.93
C GLU A 28 4.02 -40.11 14.59
N ALA A 29 3.63 -38.93 15.09
CA ALA A 29 2.38 -38.75 15.80
C ALA A 29 1.26 -39.30 14.93
N ARG A 30 0.80 -40.53 15.19
CA ARG A 30 -0.33 -41.09 14.44
C ARG A 30 -1.49 -40.11 14.61
N PRO A 31 -2.35 -39.94 13.59
CA PRO A 31 -3.59 -39.20 13.74
C PRO A 31 -4.24 -39.55 15.07
N THR A 32 -4.52 -38.56 15.92
CA THR A 32 -5.23 -38.82 17.18
C THR A 32 -6.66 -39.29 16.92
N GLY A 33 -7.24 -38.92 15.77
CA GLY A 33 -8.54 -39.39 15.33
C GLY A 33 -8.55 -40.81 14.76
N GLU A 34 -9.56 -41.59 15.10
CA GLU A 34 -9.86 -42.91 14.55
C GLU A 34 -10.74 -42.79 13.29
N PHE A 35 -10.25 -43.30 12.15
CA PHE A 35 -11.00 -43.26 10.89
C PHE A 35 -12.33 -44.01 10.97
N GLY A 36 -13.38 -43.42 10.40
CA GLY A 36 -14.73 -43.97 10.43
C GLY A 36 -15.43 -43.87 11.79
N LYS A 37 -14.78 -43.29 12.81
CA LYS A 37 -15.36 -43.02 14.13
C LYS A 37 -15.39 -41.52 14.44
N ASP A 38 -14.25 -40.84 14.32
CA ASP A 38 -14.17 -39.39 14.53
C ASP A 38 -14.48 -38.67 13.23
N TRP A 39 -13.72 -38.96 12.18
CA TRP A 39 -13.97 -38.51 10.82
C TRP A 39 -13.25 -39.41 9.80
N GLY A 40 -13.56 -39.20 8.52
CA GLY A 40 -12.83 -39.75 7.38
C GLY A 40 -13.24 -41.14 6.90
N ASP A 41 -13.32 -41.29 5.59
CA ASP A 41 -13.70 -42.53 4.89
C ASP A 41 -12.62 -43.60 5.11
N PRO A 42 -12.94 -44.79 5.68
CA PRO A 42 -11.96 -45.87 5.90
C PRO A 42 -11.20 -46.30 4.65
N ALA A 43 -11.75 -46.05 3.45
CA ALA A 43 -11.05 -46.25 2.19
C ALA A 43 -9.74 -45.47 2.07
N GLY A 44 -9.57 -44.37 2.79
CA GLY A 44 -8.38 -43.54 2.82
C GLY A 44 -7.17 -44.17 3.50
N GLN A 45 -7.36 -45.22 4.32
CA GLN A 45 -6.24 -45.91 4.98
C GLN A 45 -5.26 -46.50 3.95
N LEU A 46 -5.78 -46.97 2.80
CA LEU A 46 -4.95 -47.46 1.70
C LEU A 46 -4.02 -46.36 1.17
N CYS A 47 -4.53 -45.13 1.05
CA CYS A 47 -3.76 -43.97 0.59
C CYS A 47 -2.62 -43.68 1.57
N ILE A 48 -2.94 -43.62 2.86
CA ILE A 48 -1.98 -43.31 3.93
C ILE A 48 -0.86 -44.35 3.98
N ASN A 49 -1.19 -45.63 4.02
CA ASN A 49 -0.20 -46.72 4.14
C ASN A 49 0.81 -46.72 2.97
N CYS A 50 0.36 -46.36 1.76
CA CYS A 50 1.23 -46.30 0.60
C CYS A 50 2.00 -44.97 0.51
N HIS A 51 1.32 -43.85 0.79
CA HIS A 51 1.92 -42.52 0.64
C HIS A 51 2.82 -42.10 1.81
N SER A 52 2.72 -42.72 2.99
CA SER A 52 3.72 -42.55 4.06
C SER A 52 5.11 -42.97 3.60
N GLU A 53 5.20 -44.07 2.84
CA GLU A 53 6.47 -44.56 2.29
C GLU A 53 6.85 -43.85 0.99
N LYS A 54 5.90 -43.64 0.08
CA LYS A 54 6.18 -43.10 -1.27
C LYS A 54 6.34 -41.59 -1.31
N ASN A 55 5.65 -40.87 -0.42
CA ASN A 55 5.60 -39.40 -0.39
C ASN A 55 5.69 -38.90 1.06
N PRO A 56 6.80 -39.19 1.77
CA PRO A 56 6.90 -38.95 3.21
C PRO A 56 6.70 -37.48 3.60
N GLY A 57 7.10 -36.53 2.75
CA GLY A 57 6.86 -35.11 3.01
C GLY A 57 5.36 -34.74 2.97
N LEU A 58 4.63 -35.23 1.96
CA LEU A 58 3.18 -35.00 1.85
C LEU A 58 2.45 -35.60 3.05
N TYR A 59 2.77 -36.85 3.36
CA TYR A 59 2.21 -37.55 4.51
C TYR A 59 2.54 -36.82 5.81
N SER A 60 3.80 -36.40 6.03
CA SER A 60 4.21 -35.72 7.26
C SER A 60 3.47 -34.40 7.47
N GLU A 61 3.33 -33.58 6.42
CA GLU A 61 2.60 -32.30 6.50
C GLU A 61 1.11 -32.51 6.76
N TRP A 62 0.47 -33.46 6.06
CA TRP A 62 -0.91 -33.84 6.34
C TRP A 62 -1.06 -34.37 7.77
N ASN A 63 -0.18 -35.26 8.20
CA ASN A 63 -0.26 -35.91 9.49
C ASN A 63 -0.14 -34.88 10.63
N LYS A 64 0.74 -33.88 10.51
CA LYS A 64 0.85 -32.78 11.49
C LYS A 64 -0.30 -31.77 11.42
N SER A 65 -1.08 -31.76 10.35
CA SER A 65 -2.20 -30.81 10.17
C SER A 65 -3.36 -31.11 11.12
N GLN A 66 -4.20 -30.10 11.35
CA GLN A 66 -5.48 -30.29 12.04
C GLN A 66 -6.39 -31.28 11.29
N HIS A 67 -6.34 -31.31 9.96
CA HIS A 67 -7.08 -32.30 9.18
C HIS A 67 -6.64 -33.73 9.52
N GLY A 68 -5.33 -34.01 9.44
CA GLY A 68 -4.78 -35.32 9.78
C GLY A 68 -5.08 -35.71 11.22
N GLN A 69 -4.83 -34.81 12.18
CA GLN A 69 -5.05 -35.09 13.60
C GLN A 69 -6.53 -35.34 13.96
N ASN A 70 -7.47 -34.77 13.21
CA ASN A 70 -8.92 -34.98 13.39
C ASN A 70 -9.52 -36.02 12.44
N GLY A 71 -8.72 -36.81 11.72
CA GLY A 71 -9.20 -37.93 10.91
C GLY A 71 -9.62 -37.60 9.48
N VAL A 72 -9.53 -36.34 9.03
CA VAL A 72 -9.69 -35.95 7.61
C VAL A 72 -8.53 -36.51 6.81
N ASN A 73 -8.78 -37.57 6.05
CA ASN A 73 -7.76 -38.31 5.32
C ASN A 73 -7.67 -37.92 3.85
N CYS A 74 -6.68 -38.50 3.15
CA CYS A 74 -6.40 -38.21 1.74
C CYS A 74 -7.64 -38.38 0.84
N TYR A 75 -8.42 -39.43 1.10
CA TYR A 75 -9.56 -39.78 0.25
C TYR A 75 -10.72 -38.82 0.47
N ASP A 76 -10.90 -38.24 1.65
CA ASP A 76 -12.00 -37.29 1.89
C ASP A 76 -11.90 -36.01 1.06
N CYS A 77 -10.68 -35.60 0.72
CA CYS A 77 -10.43 -34.47 -0.18
C CYS A 77 -10.35 -34.93 -1.65
N HIS A 78 -9.59 -35.99 -1.93
CA HIS A 78 -9.27 -36.39 -3.31
C HIS A 78 -10.29 -37.32 -3.96
N LYS A 79 -11.28 -37.84 -3.23
CA LYS A 79 -12.36 -38.65 -3.80
C LYS A 79 -13.13 -37.83 -4.84
N ALA A 80 -13.19 -38.39 -6.05
CA ALA A 80 -13.90 -37.80 -7.17
C ALA A 80 -14.99 -38.74 -7.67
N ASN A 81 -16.00 -38.17 -8.33
CA ASN A 81 -16.96 -38.93 -9.11
C ASN A 81 -16.35 -39.28 -10.46
N SER A 82 -16.72 -40.42 -11.03
CA SER A 82 -16.23 -40.81 -12.37
C SER A 82 -16.67 -39.86 -13.49
N SER A 83 -17.64 -38.99 -13.22
CA SER A 83 -18.08 -37.93 -14.13
C SER A 83 -17.25 -36.65 -14.04
N ASP A 84 -16.40 -36.51 -13.02
CA ASP A 84 -15.53 -35.34 -12.88
C ASP A 84 -14.44 -35.40 -13.96
N LYS A 85 -14.14 -34.26 -14.60
CA LYS A 85 -13.30 -34.23 -15.81
C LYS A 85 -11.87 -34.68 -15.56
N ASP A 86 -11.38 -34.47 -14.35
CA ASP A 86 -10.04 -34.78 -13.84
C ASP A 86 -10.01 -36.04 -12.97
N ALA A 87 -11.11 -36.81 -12.95
CA ALA A 87 -11.13 -38.07 -12.25
C ALA A 87 -10.37 -39.16 -13.01
N PHE A 88 -9.58 -39.94 -12.28
CA PHE A 88 -8.95 -41.15 -12.79
C PHE A 88 -8.90 -42.25 -11.73
N ASN A 89 -8.71 -43.50 -12.16
CA ASN A 89 -8.55 -44.61 -11.24
C ASN A 89 -7.11 -44.67 -10.71
N HIS A 90 -6.96 -44.70 -9.39
CA HIS A 90 -5.70 -44.94 -8.71
C HIS A 90 -5.87 -46.04 -7.67
N LYS A 91 -5.24 -47.19 -7.91
CA LYS A 91 -5.26 -48.36 -7.01
C LYS A 91 -6.69 -48.79 -6.60
N GLY A 92 -7.62 -48.77 -7.57
CA GLY A 92 -9.01 -49.19 -7.34
C GLY A 92 -9.89 -48.12 -6.70
N LYS A 93 -9.41 -46.88 -6.53
CA LYS A 93 -10.18 -45.72 -6.07
C LYS A 93 -10.28 -44.69 -7.19
N THR A 94 -11.45 -44.07 -7.35
CA THR A 94 -11.62 -42.92 -8.23
C THR A 94 -11.23 -41.66 -7.48
N ILE A 95 -10.22 -40.94 -7.99
CA ILE A 95 -9.68 -39.74 -7.36
C ILE A 95 -9.49 -38.62 -8.38
N SER A 96 -9.43 -37.38 -7.90
CA SER A 96 -8.80 -36.25 -8.58
C SER A 96 -7.62 -35.75 -7.74
N VAL A 97 -6.53 -35.36 -8.39
CA VAL A 97 -5.39 -34.70 -7.74
C VAL A 97 -5.73 -33.24 -7.41
N LEU A 98 -6.62 -32.61 -8.17
CA LEU A 98 -6.96 -31.21 -8.04
C LEU A 98 -8.14 -31.04 -7.08
N VAL A 99 -7.85 -30.70 -5.83
CA VAL A 99 -8.87 -30.29 -4.86
C VAL A 99 -9.26 -28.84 -5.13
N THR A 100 -10.56 -28.58 -5.31
CA THR A 100 -11.13 -27.27 -5.66
C THR A 100 -11.92 -26.67 -4.49
N PRO A 101 -12.34 -25.39 -4.56
CA PRO A 101 -13.27 -24.80 -3.58
C PRO A 101 -14.55 -25.62 -3.39
N LYS A 102 -15.03 -26.33 -4.43
CA LYS A 102 -16.20 -27.21 -4.32
C LYS A 102 -15.98 -28.34 -3.32
N ASP A 103 -14.78 -28.90 -3.29
CA ASP A 103 -14.41 -29.97 -2.36
C ASP A 103 -14.33 -29.45 -0.93
N CYS A 104 -13.67 -28.30 -0.74
CA CYS A 104 -13.59 -27.62 0.55
C CYS A 104 -14.99 -27.28 1.10
N GLY A 105 -15.89 -26.85 0.21
CA GLY A 105 -17.25 -26.42 0.55
C GLY A 105 -18.16 -27.50 1.12
N ARG A 106 -17.77 -28.79 1.02
CA ARG A 106 -18.46 -29.89 1.73
C ARG A 106 -18.45 -29.70 3.25
N CYS A 107 -17.40 -29.07 3.78
CA CYS A 107 -17.23 -28.81 5.21
C CYS A 107 -17.17 -27.31 5.54
N HIS A 108 -16.57 -26.51 4.65
CA HIS A 108 -16.33 -25.07 4.82
C HIS A 108 -17.25 -24.22 3.94
N ALA A 109 -18.55 -24.48 4.01
CA ALA A 109 -19.54 -23.86 3.13
C ALA A 109 -19.60 -22.32 3.30
N GLN A 110 -19.37 -21.81 4.51
CA GLN A 110 -19.36 -20.38 4.78
C GLN A 110 -18.12 -19.72 4.15
N GLU A 111 -16.92 -20.23 4.44
CA GLU A 111 -15.68 -19.68 3.91
C GLU A 111 -15.65 -19.72 2.37
N VAL A 112 -16.14 -20.81 1.77
CA VAL A 112 -16.25 -20.91 0.32
C VAL A 112 -17.24 -19.90 -0.24
N LYS A 113 -18.40 -19.66 0.41
CA LYS A 113 -19.37 -18.66 -0.03
C LYS A 113 -18.84 -17.23 0.05
N GLU A 114 -18.07 -16.92 1.09
CA GLU A 114 -17.40 -15.63 1.26
C GLU A 114 -16.29 -15.45 0.21
N PHE A 115 -15.45 -16.46 0.04
CA PHE A 115 -14.38 -16.42 -0.95
C PHE A 115 -14.90 -16.33 -2.39
N ASP A 116 -15.88 -17.16 -2.77
CA ASP A 116 -16.40 -17.27 -4.14
C ASP A 116 -16.99 -15.94 -4.65
N ARG A 117 -17.61 -15.15 -3.77
CA ARG A 117 -18.12 -13.82 -4.15
C ARG A 117 -17.01 -12.78 -4.34
N SER A 118 -15.89 -12.90 -3.64
CA SER A 118 -14.84 -11.90 -3.59
C SER A 118 -14.17 -11.61 -4.95
N HIS A 119 -13.47 -10.49 -5.05
CA HIS A 119 -12.57 -10.22 -6.18
C HIS A 119 -11.40 -11.20 -6.27
N HIS A 120 -10.99 -11.82 -5.16
CA HIS A 120 -9.92 -12.81 -5.15
C HIS A 120 -10.28 -14.08 -5.93
N SER A 121 -11.51 -14.58 -5.82
CA SER A 121 -11.94 -15.73 -6.65
C SER A 121 -11.93 -15.38 -8.14
N LYS A 122 -12.18 -14.12 -8.49
CA LYS A 122 -12.23 -13.60 -9.86
C LYS A 122 -10.87 -13.13 -10.39
N ALA A 123 -9.80 -13.23 -9.59
CA ALA A 123 -8.50 -12.67 -9.96
C ALA A 123 -7.94 -13.21 -11.28
N GLY A 124 -8.24 -14.46 -11.66
CA GLY A 124 -7.82 -15.04 -12.95
C GLY A 124 -8.45 -14.37 -14.17
N ASP A 125 -9.58 -13.67 -14.01
CA ASP A 125 -10.25 -12.94 -15.10
C ASP A 125 -9.43 -11.73 -15.57
N ILE A 126 -8.47 -11.25 -14.75
CA ILE A 126 -7.60 -10.11 -15.10
C ILE A 126 -6.68 -10.41 -16.30
N LEU A 127 -6.42 -11.69 -16.58
CA LEU A 127 -5.59 -12.13 -17.71
C LEU A 127 -6.28 -11.87 -19.06
N ALA A 128 -7.45 -11.23 -19.07
CA ALA A 128 -8.10 -10.70 -20.26
C ALA A 128 -8.12 -9.15 -20.31
N SER A 129 -7.36 -8.46 -19.45
CA SER A 129 -7.37 -6.98 -19.32
C SER A 129 -6.19 -6.29 -20.04
N ALA A 130 -6.07 -4.96 -19.94
CA ALA A 130 -4.93 -4.21 -20.47
C ALA A 130 -3.57 -4.66 -19.86
N ASP A 131 -3.57 -5.13 -18.60
CA ASP A 131 -2.39 -5.75 -17.98
C ASP A 131 -1.95 -7.00 -18.79
N ASN A 132 -2.88 -7.67 -19.46
CA ASN A 132 -2.59 -8.79 -20.35
C ASN A 132 -1.91 -8.35 -21.66
N VAL A 133 -2.09 -7.11 -22.12
CA VAL A 133 -1.33 -6.58 -23.27
C VAL A 133 0.15 -6.52 -22.90
N LEU A 134 0.48 -5.93 -21.75
CA LEU A 134 1.86 -5.90 -21.25
C LEU A 134 2.39 -7.30 -20.96
N GLY A 135 1.58 -8.16 -20.34
CA GLY A 135 1.95 -9.54 -20.02
C GLY A 135 2.11 -10.42 -21.26
N GLN A 136 1.01 -10.82 -21.90
CA GLN A 136 1.01 -11.82 -22.96
C GLN A 136 1.57 -11.30 -24.29
N ILE A 137 1.29 -10.05 -24.66
CA ILE A 137 1.70 -9.54 -25.98
C ILE A 137 3.16 -9.09 -25.96
N LEU A 138 3.58 -8.30 -24.96
CA LEU A 138 4.96 -7.82 -24.88
C LEU A 138 5.90 -8.82 -24.19
N GLY A 139 5.51 -9.40 -23.05
CA GLY A 139 6.33 -10.34 -22.27
C GLY A 139 6.29 -11.79 -22.77
N GLY A 140 5.23 -12.17 -23.47
CA GLY A 140 5.03 -13.51 -24.02
C GLY A 140 4.43 -14.53 -23.01
N PRO A 141 3.83 -15.63 -23.49
CA PRO A 141 3.10 -16.59 -22.65
C PRO A 141 3.94 -17.21 -21.53
N ALA A 142 5.22 -17.48 -21.77
CA ALA A 142 6.10 -18.09 -20.78
C ALA A 142 6.28 -17.20 -19.53
N ALA A 143 6.44 -15.88 -19.71
CA ALA A 143 6.55 -14.93 -18.61
C ALA A 143 5.24 -14.84 -17.82
N VAL A 144 4.10 -14.85 -18.52
CA VAL A 144 2.77 -14.84 -17.92
C VAL A 144 2.50 -16.10 -17.10
N THR A 145 2.87 -17.28 -17.61
CA THR A 145 2.68 -18.56 -16.90
C THR A 145 3.46 -18.64 -15.59
N VAL A 146 4.69 -18.13 -15.56
CA VAL A 146 5.54 -18.20 -14.35
C VAL A 146 5.42 -16.96 -13.45
N GLY A 147 4.90 -15.85 -13.95
CA GLY A 147 4.68 -14.60 -13.21
C GLY A 147 3.22 -14.36 -12.86
N CYS A 148 2.45 -13.83 -13.83
CA CYS A 148 1.07 -13.38 -13.62
C CYS A 148 0.15 -14.49 -13.13
N GLU A 149 0.18 -15.66 -13.79
CA GLU A 149 -0.69 -16.79 -13.46
C GLU A 149 -0.41 -17.35 -12.07
N GLN A 150 0.84 -17.29 -11.59
CA GLN A 150 1.19 -17.80 -10.26
C GLN A 150 0.56 -16.99 -9.12
N CYS A 151 0.19 -15.73 -9.38
CA CYS A 151 -0.52 -14.86 -8.44
C CYS A 151 -2.03 -14.85 -8.72
N HIS A 152 -2.44 -14.57 -9.96
CA HIS A 152 -3.85 -14.38 -10.33
C HIS A 152 -4.61 -15.68 -10.53
N GLY A 153 -3.96 -16.70 -11.06
CA GLY A 153 -4.56 -18.00 -11.37
C GLY A 153 -4.59 -18.29 -12.87
N SER A 154 -4.24 -19.51 -13.23
CA SER A 154 -4.32 -20.03 -14.60
C SER A 154 -5.67 -20.72 -14.86
N LYS A 155 -5.97 -20.98 -16.14
CA LYS A 155 -7.03 -21.93 -16.53
C LYS A 155 -6.45 -23.35 -16.55
N ILE A 156 -7.04 -24.24 -15.77
CA ILE A 156 -6.61 -25.64 -15.74
C ILE A 156 -7.21 -26.41 -16.91
N GLU A 157 -6.35 -27.05 -17.68
CA GLU A 157 -6.73 -27.90 -18.81
C GLU A 157 -6.57 -29.37 -18.44
N VAL A 158 -7.56 -30.17 -18.86
CA VAL A 158 -7.63 -31.59 -18.57
C VAL A 158 -7.94 -32.34 -19.86
N ASN A 159 -7.24 -33.42 -20.13
CA ASN A 159 -7.50 -34.28 -21.29
C ASN A 159 -8.58 -35.35 -20.98
N ASP A 160 -8.98 -36.10 -22.01
CA ASP A 160 -10.01 -37.15 -21.90
C ASP A 160 -9.65 -38.31 -20.96
N LYS A 161 -8.39 -38.37 -20.49
CA LYS A 161 -7.91 -39.37 -19.52
C LYS A 161 -7.88 -38.85 -18.08
N GLY A 162 -8.42 -37.66 -17.83
CA GLY A 162 -8.40 -37.00 -16.52
C GLY A 162 -7.04 -36.44 -16.13
N GLN A 163 -6.11 -36.29 -17.07
CA GLN A 163 -4.76 -35.78 -16.78
C GLN A 163 -4.71 -34.27 -16.99
N LEU A 164 -4.07 -33.56 -16.07
CA LEU A 164 -3.82 -32.13 -16.18
C LEU A 164 -2.76 -31.88 -17.27
N THR A 165 -3.10 -31.12 -18.32
CA THR A 165 -2.23 -30.89 -19.49
C THR A 165 -1.78 -29.45 -19.66
N GLY A 166 -2.42 -28.50 -18.98
CA GLY A 166 -2.16 -27.07 -19.12
C GLY A 166 -2.55 -26.29 -17.89
N GLY A 167 -1.86 -25.17 -17.64
CA GLY A 167 -2.08 -24.29 -16.50
C GLY A 167 -1.69 -24.87 -15.13
N TRP A 168 -1.12 -26.07 -15.06
CA TRP A 168 -0.70 -26.72 -13.81
C TRP A 168 0.83 -26.94 -13.79
N PRO A 169 1.53 -26.79 -12.65
CA PRO A 169 1.05 -26.44 -11.31
C PRO A 169 0.67 -24.96 -11.14
N ASN A 170 -0.39 -24.70 -10.38
CA ASN A 170 -0.82 -23.34 -10.10
C ASN A 170 -1.55 -23.19 -8.75
N THR A 171 -1.19 -22.13 -8.03
CA THR A 171 -1.79 -21.74 -6.74
C THR A 171 -2.22 -20.27 -6.75
N GLY A 172 -2.45 -19.70 -7.94
CA GLY A 172 -2.95 -18.34 -8.07
C GLY A 172 -4.38 -18.26 -7.50
N ILE A 173 -4.66 -17.16 -6.83
CA ILE A 173 -5.82 -17.05 -5.94
C ILE A 173 -7.15 -17.26 -6.68
N GLY A 174 -7.25 -16.84 -7.95
CA GLY A 174 -8.43 -16.95 -8.82
C GLY A 174 -8.33 -18.00 -9.92
N ARG A 175 -7.57 -19.10 -9.71
CA ARG A 175 -7.41 -20.22 -10.66
C ARG A 175 -8.75 -20.74 -11.19
N LEU A 176 -8.89 -20.95 -12.50
CA LEU A 176 -10.12 -21.47 -13.10
C LEU A 176 -10.09 -23.00 -13.13
N ASN A 177 -10.95 -23.65 -12.33
CA ASN A 177 -10.94 -25.10 -12.15
C ASN A 177 -11.84 -25.83 -13.18
N PRO A 178 -11.56 -27.11 -13.49
CA PRO A 178 -12.32 -27.89 -14.49
C PRO A 178 -13.79 -28.16 -14.11
N ASP A 179 -14.09 -28.12 -12.80
CA ASP A 179 -15.43 -28.30 -12.22
C ASP A 179 -16.29 -27.03 -12.28
N GLY A 180 -15.74 -25.93 -12.81
CA GLY A 180 -16.40 -24.63 -12.97
C GLY A 180 -16.22 -23.67 -11.80
N THR A 181 -15.63 -24.11 -10.68
CA THR A 181 -15.31 -23.21 -9.57
C THR A 181 -14.13 -22.31 -9.88
N LYS A 182 -14.07 -21.14 -9.23
CA LYS A 182 -12.92 -20.25 -9.31
C LYS A 182 -12.16 -20.20 -7.98
N GLY A 183 -10.86 -20.23 -8.11
CA GLY A 183 -9.86 -19.99 -7.08
C GLY A 183 -9.18 -21.22 -6.52
N ALA A 184 -8.18 -20.95 -5.67
CA ALA A 184 -7.35 -21.94 -5.02
C ALA A 184 -7.28 -21.66 -3.51
N CYS A 185 -7.98 -22.46 -2.70
CA CYS A 185 -7.97 -22.35 -1.23
C CYS A 185 -6.60 -22.63 -0.60
N THR A 186 -5.57 -22.95 -1.38
CA THR A 186 -4.20 -23.19 -0.91
C THR A 186 -3.26 -22.00 -1.10
N ALA A 187 -3.79 -20.85 -1.55
CA ALA A 187 -3.00 -19.65 -1.79
C ALA A 187 -2.42 -19.04 -0.49
N CYS A 188 -3.17 -19.07 0.62
CA CYS A 188 -2.76 -18.48 1.90
C CYS A 188 -2.30 -19.54 2.92
N HIS A 189 -3.10 -20.59 3.12
CA HIS A 189 -2.73 -21.75 3.95
C HIS A 189 -2.42 -22.95 3.04
N ALA A 190 -1.12 -23.20 2.85
CA ALA A 190 -0.64 -24.14 1.85
C ALA A 190 -1.03 -25.58 2.18
N ARG A 191 -1.22 -26.38 1.13
CA ARG A 191 -1.28 -27.84 1.27
C ARG A 191 0.10 -28.39 1.69
N HIS A 192 0.21 -29.45 2.48
CA HIS A 192 -0.87 -30.26 3.07
C HIS A 192 -1.05 -29.99 4.57
N SER A 193 -0.40 -28.97 5.12
CA SER A 193 -0.56 -28.57 6.52
C SER A 193 -1.82 -27.77 6.78
N PHE A 194 -2.32 -27.03 5.78
CA PHE A 194 -3.51 -26.17 5.85
C PHE A 194 -3.51 -25.29 7.12
N SER A 195 -2.33 -24.76 7.46
CA SER A 195 -2.10 -24.09 8.73
C SER A 195 -2.78 -22.72 8.81
N LYS A 196 -3.71 -22.56 9.76
CA LYS A 196 -4.27 -21.23 10.11
C LYS A 196 -3.19 -20.26 10.56
N ALA A 197 -2.17 -20.74 11.28
CA ALA A 197 -1.06 -19.90 11.70
C ALA A 197 -0.27 -19.37 10.51
N GLN A 198 -0.07 -20.17 9.45
CA GLN A 198 0.54 -19.70 8.22
C GLN A 198 -0.31 -18.61 7.55
N ALA A 199 -1.62 -18.82 7.40
CA ALA A 199 -2.50 -17.82 6.79
C ALA A 199 -2.60 -16.50 7.58
N ARG A 200 -2.32 -16.52 8.88
CA ARG A 200 -2.31 -15.32 9.75
C ARG A 200 -1.04 -14.49 9.63
N GLN A 201 0.02 -15.06 9.07
CA GLN A 201 1.31 -14.41 8.91
C GLN A 201 1.35 -13.54 7.63
N PRO A 202 1.99 -12.36 7.67
CA PRO A 202 2.15 -11.48 6.50
C PRO A 202 2.77 -12.15 5.27
N GLU A 203 3.67 -13.10 5.48
CA GLU A 203 4.41 -13.83 4.44
C GLU A 203 3.47 -14.62 3.51
N ALA A 204 2.31 -15.06 4.00
CA ALA A 204 1.32 -15.74 3.17
C ALA A 204 0.72 -14.82 2.09
N CYS A 205 0.65 -13.51 2.38
CA CYS A 205 0.20 -12.49 1.42
C CYS A 205 1.33 -12.08 0.48
N GLY A 206 2.56 -12.05 1.01
CA GLY A 206 3.78 -11.59 0.34
C GLY A 206 4.21 -12.38 -0.90
N LYS A 207 3.58 -13.51 -1.21
CA LYS A 207 3.77 -14.19 -2.50
C LYS A 207 3.23 -13.35 -3.68
N CYS A 208 2.17 -12.57 -3.46
CA CYS A 208 1.45 -11.84 -4.52
C CYS A 208 1.36 -10.33 -4.24
N HIS A 209 1.33 -9.92 -2.98
CA HIS A 209 1.20 -8.54 -2.55
C HIS A 209 2.57 -7.91 -2.24
N LEU A 210 3.34 -7.71 -3.30
CA LEU A 210 4.71 -7.22 -3.26
C LEU A 210 5.05 -6.48 -4.56
N GLY A 211 6.22 -5.87 -4.61
CA GLY A 211 6.81 -5.37 -5.83
C GLY A 211 6.36 -3.96 -6.21
N PRO A 212 6.61 -3.56 -7.47
CA PRO A 212 6.66 -2.15 -7.83
C PRO A 212 5.31 -1.46 -7.96
N ASP A 213 4.22 -2.21 -8.14
CA ASP A 213 2.88 -1.66 -8.36
C ASP A 213 1.93 -1.84 -7.17
N HIS A 214 2.24 -2.75 -6.26
CA HIS A 214 1.46 -2.97 -5.05
C HIS A 214 2.33 -3.56 -3.92
N PRO A 215 3.19 -2.74 -3.28
CA PRO A 215 4.20 -3.18 -2.31
C PRO A 215 3.62 -3.40 -0.92
N GLN A 216 2.49 -4.12 -0.76
CA GLN A 216 1.84 -4.16 0.55
C GLN A 216 2.70 -4.84 1.62
N LEU A 217 3.45 -5.90 1.28
CA LEU A 217 4.34 -6.55 2.24
C LEU A 217 5.49 -5.63 2.66
N GLU A 218 6.10 -4.91 1.73
CA GLU A 218 7.22 -4.01 2.02
C GLU A 218 6.76 -2.82 2.88
N VAL A 219 5.62 -2.22 2.53
CA VAL A 219 4.97 -1.18 3.33
C VAL A 219 4.63 -1.68 4.74
N TYR A 220 4.09 -2.90 4.86
CA TYR A 220 3.81 -3.48 6.16
C TYR A 220 5.08 -3.67 6.98
N ASN A 221 6.14 -4.22 6.38
CA ASN A 221 7.41 -4.50 7.06
C ASN A 221 8.12 -3.24 7.55
N GLU A 222 8.02 -2.10 6.85
CA GLU A 222 8.57 -0.84 7.35
C GLU A 222 7.70 -0.17 8.42
N SER A 223 6.39 -0.44 8.41
CA SER A 223 5.47 0.16 9.37
C SER A 223 5.77 -0.30 10.80
N LYS A 224 5.32 0.47 11.79
CA LYS A 224 5.41 0.04 13.20
C LYS A 224 4.63 -1.25 13.46
N HIS A 225 3.57 -1.53 12.72
CA HIS A 225 2.84 -2.78 12.83
C HIS A 225 3.72 -3.99 12.47
N GLY A 226 4.40 -3.95 11.33
CA GLY A 226 5.29 -5.03 10.90
C GLY A 226 6.53 -5.17 11.79
N ILE A 227 7.15 -4.05 12.18
CA ILE A 227 8.30 -4.06 13.10
C ILE A 227 7.93 -4.76 14.43
N ILE A 228 6.78 -4.42 15.01
CA ILE A 228 6.35 -5.00 16.29
C ILE A 228 5.94 -6.47 16.10
N PHE A 229 5.24 -6.81 15.03
CA PHE A 229 4.88 -8.20 14.72
C PHE A 229 6.12 -9.10 14.70
N HIS A 230 7.16 -8.72 13.96
CA HIS A 230 8.40 -9.50 13.87
C HIS A 230 9.14 -9.56 15.19
N ALA A 231 9.14 -8.46 15.96
CA ALA A 231 9.78 -8.43 17.27
C ALA A 231 9.03 -9.24 18.35
N LYS A 232 7.73 -9.50 18.16
CA LYS A 232 6.85 -10.11 19.15
C LYS A 232 6.01 -11.25 18.59
N ILE A 233 6.52 -11.98 17.60
CA ILE A 233 5.77 -13.05 16.93
C ILE A 233 5.30 -14.13 17.91
N ASP A 234 6.08 -14.41 18.96
CA ASP A 234 5.73 -15.37 20.01
C ASP A 234 4.52 -14.94 20.86
N GLU A 235 4.22 -13.63 20.93
CA GLU A 235 3.06 -13.08 21.62
C GLU A 235 1.79 -13.07 20.75
N MET A 236 1.90 -13.39 19.45
CA MET A 236 0.79 -13.28 18.49
C MET A 236 -0.22 -14.42 18.56
N ASN A 237 0.05 -15.48 19.33
CA ASN A 237 -0.87 -16.60 19.53
C ASN A 237 -1.40 -17.20 18.20
N LEU A 238 -0.53 -17.29 17.18
CA LEU A 238 -0.90 -17.59 15.79
C LEU A 238 -1.59 -18.95 15.60
N ASN A 239 -1.40 -19.91 16.51
CA ASN A 239 -1.99 -21.24 16.43
C ASN A 239 -3.42 -21.33 17.03
N SER A 240 -3.91 -20.28 17.70
CA SER A 240 -5.15 -20.36 18.46
C SER A 240 -6.39 -20.65 17.60
N GLU A 241 -7.35 -21.38 18.17
CA GLU A 241 -8.66 -21.61 17.54
C GLU A 241 -9.45 -20.30 17.41
N LYS A 242 -9.42 -19.47 18.46
CA LYS A 242 -9.96 -18.11 18.48
C LYS A 242 -8.83 -17.11 18.32
N TRP A 243 -8.96 -16.20 17.36
CA TRP A 243 -7.91 -15.25 17.05
C TRP A 243 -8.52 -13.88 16.74
N VAL A 244 -8.98 -13.24 17.81
CA VAL A 244 -9.65 -11.93 17.80
C VAL A 244 -8.66 -10.87 18.27
N ALA A 245 -8.46 -9.83 17.44
CA ALA A 245 -7.56 -8.72 17.77
C ALA A 245 -7.98 -8.03 19.08
N GLY A 246 -7.02 -7.68 19.93
CA GLY A 246 -7.26 -7.04 21.23
C GLY A 246 -7.77 -7.98 22.33
N ILE A 247 -8.12 -9.24 22.00
CA ILE A 247 -8.61 -10.24 22.97
C ILE A 247 -7.64 -11.42 23.05
N ASP A 248 -7.38 -12.09 21.92
CA ASP A 248 -6.53 -13.29 21.87
C ASP A 248 -5.05 -12.97 21.59
N TYR A 249 -4.78 -11.75 21.08
CA TYR A 249 -3.46 -11.16 20.85
C TYR A 249 -3.60 -9.63 20.76
N SER A 250 -2.53 -8.91 21.11
CA SER A 250 -2.51 -7.44 21.07
C SER A 250 -1.18 -6.85 20.61
N ALA A 251 -0.16 -7.69 20.38
CA ALA A 251 1.19 -7.21 20.09
C ALA A 251 1.25 -6.36 18.81
N ALA A 252 0.66 -6.84 17.71
CA ALA A 252 0.57 -6.11 16.44
C ALA A 252 -0.57 -6.67 15.56
N PRO A 253 -1.10 -5.89 14.61
CA PRO A 253 -1.93 -6.44 13.54
C PRO A 253 -1.06 -7.05 12.42
N THR A 254 -1.60 -8.05 11.71
CA THR A 254 -1.08 -8.56 10.43
C THR A 254 -2.01 -8.21 9.27
N CYS A 255 -1.63 -8.55 8.04
CA CYS A 255 -2.50 -8.46 6.87
C CYS A 255 -3.86 -9.14 7.12
N ALA A 256 -3.82 -10.34 7.70
CA ALA A 256 -5.02 -11.10 8.03
C ALA A 256 -5.81 -10.45 9.16
N THR A 257 -5.17 -9.81 10.15
CA THR A 257 -5.86 -9.04 11.20
C THR A 257 -6.78 -7.98 10.59
N CYS A 258 -6.22 -7.13 9.74
CA CYS A 258 -6.94 -5.99 9.18
C CYS A 258 -8.00 -6.39 8.15
N HIS A 259 -7.71 -7.37 7.28
CA HIS A 259 -8.55 -7.65 6.11
C HIS A 259 -9.47 -8.86 6.23
N MET A 260 -9.26 -9.77 7.19
CA MET A 260 -9.98 -11.06 7.21
C MET A 260 -10.40 -11.54 8.60
N SER A 261 -9.59 -11.27 9.63
CA SER A 261 -9.76 -11.85 10.97
C SER A 261 -10.76 -11.04 11.78
N ALA A 262 -11.28 -11.66 12.83
CA ALA A 262 -12.22 -11.01 13.73
C ALA A 262 -11.53 -9.95 14.61
N ALA A 263 -12.31 -8.93 14.97
CA ALA A 263 -12.00 -7.93 15.99
C ALA A 263 -13.27 -7.75 16.87
N PRO A 264 -13.21 -6.99 17.98
CA PRO A 264 -14.42 -6.64 18.72
C PRO A 264 -15.44 -6.03 17.75
N ASP A 265 -16.67 -6.57 17.77
CA ASP A 265 -17.79 -6.14 16.93
C ASP A 265 -17.60 -6.27 15.41
N GLU A 266 -16.54 -6.94 14.94
CA GLU A 266 -16.32 -7.21 13.51
C GLU A 266 -15.98 -8.70 13.29
N PRO A 267 -16.83 -9.46 12.57
CA PRO A 267 -16.60 -10.88 12.34
C PRO A 267 -15.46 -11.15 11.36
N LYS A 268 -14.95 -12.38 11.37
CA LYS A 268 -14.03 -12.87 10.34
C LYS A 268 -14.76 -13.07 9.01
N THR A 269 -14.04 -12.94 7.88
CA THR A 269 -14.55 -13.18 6.52
C THR A 269 -13.43 -13.67 5.60
N HIS A 270 -13.78 -14.47 4.58
CA HIS A 270 -12.90 -14.79 3.43
C HIS A 270 -13.08 -13.86 2.23
N ASP A 271 -13.90 -12.82 2.35
CA ASP A 271 -14.02 -11.74 1.38
C ASP A 271 -13.19 -10.53 1.85
N VAL A 272 -11.95 -10.43 1.35
CA VAL A 272 -11.03 -9.34 1.70
C VAL A 272 -11.53 -7.95 1.22
N GLY A 273 -12.55 -7.93 0.36
CA GLY A 273 -13.14 -6.70 -0.15
C GLY A 273 -14.00 -5.97 0.88
N GLU A 274 -14.53 -6.65 1.89
CA GLU A 274 -15.57 -6.11 2.78
C GLU A 274 -15.14 -4.86 3.56
N ARG A 275 -13.84 -4.67 3.79
CA ARG A 275 -13.30 -3.57 4.61
C ARG A 275 -12.56 -2.49 3.80
N LEU A 276 -12.66 -2.52 2.46
CA LEU A 276 -11.91 -1.63 1.57
C LEU A 276 -12.78 -0.43 1.11
N SER A 277 -12.61 0.74 1.72
CA SER A 277 -13.37 1.94 1.32
C SER A 277 -12.89 2.57 0.01
N TRP A 278 -11.60 2.42 -0.33
CA TRP A 278 -10.98 3.00 -1.52
C TRP A 278 -10.61 1.94 -2.58
N ASN A 279 -10.68 2.34 -3.85
CA ASN A 279 -9.96 1.70 -4.94
C ASN A 279 -8.63 2.42 -5.18
N LEU A 280 -7.55 1.92 -4.56
CA LEU A 280 -6.21 2.52 -4.73
C LEU A 280 -5.47 2.03 -5.99
N ARG A 281 -6.02 1.02 -6.69
CA ARG A 281 -5.44 0.43 -7.90
C ARG A 281 -5.66 1.30 -9.14
N ALA A 282 -6.79 2.01 -9.22
CA ALA A 282 -7.15 2.79 -10.39
C ALA A 282 -6.21 3.99 -10.61
N PRO A 283 -6.07 4.49 -11.85
CA PRO A 283 -5.25 5.67 -12.15
C PRO A 283 -5.67 6.89 -11.32
N ILE A 284 -6.98 7.09 -11.19
CA ILE A 284 -7.63 8.04 -10.29
C ILE A 284 -8.40 7.20 -9.27
N SER A 285 -8.05 7.34 -8.00
CA SER A 285 -8.68 6.57 -6.93
C SER A 285 -10.09 7.07 -6.66
N SER A 286 -11.00 6.16 -6.33
CA SER A 286 -12.36 6.50 -5.93
C SER A 286 -12.80 5.67 -4.74
N LYS A 287 -13.70 6.22 -3.93
CA LYS A 287 -14.37 5.45 -2.90
C LYS A 287 -15.36 4.50 -3.55
N LYS A 288 -15.53 3.33 -2.94
CA LYS A 288 -16.31 2.23 -3.51
C LYS A 288 -17.32 1.65 -2.53
N ASN A 289 -18.56 1.61 -2.98
CA ASN A 289 -19.66 0.90 -2.36
C ASN A 289 -19.69 -0.54 -2.91
N MET A 290 -20.11 -1.50 -2.11
CA MET A 290 -20.27 -2.90 -2.52
C MET A 290 -21.75 -3.24 -2.62
N VAL A 291 -22.17 -3.78 -3.75
CA VAL A 291 -23.53 -4.31 -3.96
C VAL A 291 -23.46 -5.82 -4.03
N ARG A 292 -24.15 -6.52 -3.11
CA ARG A 292 -24.24 -7.98 -3.09
C ARG A 292 -25.52 -8.47 -3.74
N LEU A 293 -25.40 -9.62 -4.39
CA LEU A 293 -26.43 -10.22 -5.21
C LEU A 293 -26.66 -11.68 -4.81
N ASN A 294 -27.91 -12.13 -4.92
CA ASN A 294 -28.26 -13.53 -4.66
C ASN A 294 -27.72 -14.53 -5.72
N LYS A 295 -27.36 -14.05 -6.91
CA LYS A 295 -26.80 -14.84 -8.02
C LYS A 295 -26.05 -13.92 -9.00
N GLY A 296 -25.44 -14.51 -10.02
CA GLY A 296 -24.73 -13.76 -11.06
C GLY A 296 -23.26 -13.61 -10.69
N SER A 297 -22.77 -12.37 -10.55
CA SER A 297 -21.40 -12.11 -10.07
C SER A 297 -21.24 -12.23 -8.57
N HIS A 298 -22.33 -12.44 -7.81
CA HIS A 298 -22.42 -12.42 -6.35
C HIS A 298 -22.18 -11.05 -5.70
N GLU A 299 -21.29 -10.24 -6.27
CA GLU A 299 -21.06 -8.85 -5.87
C GLU A 299 -20.38 -8.04 -6.98
N TYR A 300 -20.54 -6.73 -6.91
CA TYR A 300 -19.79 -5.75 -7.69
C TYR A 300 -19.63 -4.43 -6.91
N ASP A 301 -18.63 -3.64 -7.27
CA ASP A 301 -18.39 -2.32 -6.66
C ASP A 301 -19.08 -1.21 -7.47
N VAL A 302 -19.67 -0.23 -6.79
CA VAL A 302 -20.23 1.01 -7.36
C VAL A 302 -19.43 2.19 -6.82
N VAL A 303 -18.92 3.04 -7.72
CA VAL A 303 -18.12 4.22 -7.37
C VAL A 303 -18.98 5.22 -6.59
N GLU A 304 -18.38 5.92 -5.62
CA GLU A 304 -19.03 7.02 -4.90
C GLU A 304 -19.58 8.08 -5.87
N GLY A 305 -20.79 8.57 -5.57
CA GLY A 305 -21.52 9.53 -6.41
C GLY A 305 -22.45 8.88 -7.44
N GLU A 306 -22.22 7.63 -7.82
CA GLU A 306 -23.13 6.90 -8.70
C GLU A 306 -24.38 6.41 -7.95
N PRO A 307 -25.55 6.32 -8.62
CA PRO A 307 -26.77 5.85 -7.98
C PRO A 307 -26.65 4.42 -7.43
N LEU A 308 -26.86 4.26 -6.13
CA LEU A 308 -26.89 2.96 -5.49
C LEU A 308 -28.27 2.28 -5.68
N PRO A 309 -28.30 0.99 -6.06
CA PRO A 309 -29.55 0.23 -6.10
C PRO A 309 -30.05 -0.04 -4.68
N LYS A 310 -31.33 -0.36 -4.53
CA LYS A 310 -31.92 -0.77 -3.25
C LYS A 310 -31.97 -2.30 -3.13
N VAL A 311 -32.03 -2.79 -1.90
CA VAL A 311 -32.31 -4.21 -1.64
C VAL A 311 -33.63 -4.60 -2.32
N GLY A 312 -33.59 -5.70 -3.07
CA GLY A 312 -34.70 -6.17 -3.91
C GLY A 312 -34.65 -5.71 -5.37
N ASP A 313 -33.81 -4.73 -5.71
CA ASP A 313 -33.66 -4.27 -7.10
C ASP A 313 -32.95 -5.31 -7.96
N LYS A 314 -33.19 -5.23 -9.27
CA LYS A 314 -32.41 -5.93 -10.31
C LYS A 314 -31.63 -4.88 -11.10
N PRO A 315 -30.37 -4.61 -10.72
CA PRO A 315 -29.59 -3.55 -11.34
C PRO A 315 -29.39 -3.84 -12.82
N LYS A 316 -29.37 -2.77 -13.63
CA LYS A 316 -29.00 -2.86 -15.05
C LYS A 316 -27.48 -2.94 -15.27
N ASP A 317 -26.71 -2.93 -14.18
CA ASP A 317 -25.26 -3.06 -14.23
C ASP A 317 -24.86 -4.37 -14.94
N PRO A 318 -23.96 -4.33 -15.95
CA PRO A 318 -23.49 -5.53 -16.63
C PRO A 318 -22.89 -6.57 -15.69
N ASN A 319 -22.27 -6.13 -14.60
CA ASN A 319 -21.72 -7.00 -13.57
C ASN A 319 -22.82 -7.65 -12.73
N ALA A 320 -24.03 -7.11 -12.68
CA ALA A 320 -25.11 -7.73 -11.91
C ALA A 320 -25.57 -9.06 -12.51
N LYS A 321 -25.38 -9.28 -13.82
CA LYS A 321 -25.67 -10.55 -14.53
C LYS A 321 -27.04 -11.16 -14.15
N GLY A 322 -28.07 -10.30 -14.01
CA GLY A 322 -29.44 -10.69 -13.67
C GLY A 322 -29.67 -11.06 -12.19
N GLY A 323 -28.72 -10.76 -11.31
CA GLY A 323 -28.84 -10.88 -9.85
C GLY A 323 -29.83 -9.88 -9.25
N THR A 324 -30.35 -10.22 -8.07
CA THR A 324 -31.17 -9.32 -7.25
C THR A 324 -30.37 -8.86 -6.05
N VAL A 325 -30.41 -7.57 -5.74
CA VAL A 325 -29.67 -6.97 -4.62
C VAL A 325 -30.14 -7.54 -3.30
N THR A 326 -29.21 -8.09 -2.54
CA THR A 326 -29.45 -8.62 -1.18
C THR A 326 -28.94 -7.68 -0.11
N GLU A 327 -27.91 -6.90 -0.41
CA GLU A 327 -27.25 -6.00 0.53
C GLU A 327 -26.47 -4.93 -0.24
N VAL A 328 -26.38 -3.74 0.35
CA VAL A 328 -25.52 -2.66 -0.13
C VAL A 328 -24.69 -2.19 1.05
N LEU A 329 -23.37 -2.27 0.93
CA LEU A 329 -22.41 -1.72 1.89
C LEU A 329 -21.84 -0.45 1.27
N THR A 330 -22.09 0.68 1.90
CA THR A 330 -21.50 1.96 1.50
C THR A 330 -20.00 1.98 1.77
N TRP A 331 -19.27 2.93 1.18
CA TRP A 331 -17.86 3.07 1.49
C TRP A 331 -17.65 3.46 2.97
N GLU A 332 -18.61 4.16 3.57
CA GLU A 332 -18.68 4.49 4.99
C GLU A 332 -18.85 3.22 5.82
N ASP A 333 -19.80 2.35 5.47
CA ASP A 333 -19.96 1.05 6.17
C ASP A 333 -18.66 0.24 6.13
N ARG A 334 -17.98 0.21 4.98
CA ARG A 334 -16.70 -0.49 4.82
C ARG A 334 -15.56 0.17 5.62
N ARG A 335 -15.55 1.50 5.72
CA ARG A 335 -14.63 2.26 6.57
C ARG A 335 -14.88 1.96 8.03
N ASP A 336 -16.13 1.93 8.47
CA ASP A 336 -16.52 1.62 9.85
C ASP A 336 -16.11 0.21 10.26
N LYS A 337 -16.27 -0.77 9.36
CA LYS A 337 -15.75 -2.13 9.57
C LYS A 337 -14.25 -2.16 9.81
N MET A 338 -13.47 -1.37 9.06
CA MET A 338 -12.03 -1.26 9.27
C MET A 338 -11.69 -0.51 10.56
N LEU A 339 -12.41 0.58 10.86
CA LEU A 339 -12.25 1.32 12.12
C LEU A 339 -12.52 0.43 13.34
N ASN A 340 -13.48 -0.48 13.28
CA ASN A 340 -13.72 -1.45 14.35
C ASN A 340 -12.50 -2.35 14.63
N VAL A 341 -11.73 -2.70 13.59
CA VAL A 341 -10.46 -3.40 13.79
C VAL A 341 -9.43 -2.49 14.47
N CYS A 342 -9.33 -1.23 14.06
CA CYS A 342 -8.41 -0.26 14.69
C CYS A 342 -8.71 -0.07 16.18
N LYS A 343 -10.01 -0.02 16.56
CA LYS A 343 -10.49 0.16 17.93
C LYS A 343 -10.12 -0.97 18.88
N ALA A 344 -9.68 -2.13 18.37
CA ALA A 344 -9.12 -3.19 19.20
C ALA A 344 -7.87 -2.73 19.97
N CYS A 345 -7.12 -1.74 19.45
CA CYS A 345 -5.85 -1.28 20.01
C CYS A 345 -5.70 0.25 20.10
N HIS A 346 -6.46 1.03 19.33
CA HIS A 346 -6.32 2.48 19.24
C HIS A 346 -7.58 3.22 19.69
N SER A 347 -7.41 4.44 20.21
CA SER A 347 -8.51 5.37 20.44
C SER A 347 -9.11 5.85 19.11
N ASP A 348 -10.40 6.19 19.12
CA ASP A 348 -11.12 6.70 17.94
C ASP A 348 -10.41 7.88 17.26
N SER A 349 -9.91 8.85 18.03
CA SER A 349 -9.22 10.02 17.47
C SER A 349 -7.97 9.67 16.67
N TYR A 350 -7.24 8.64 17.09
CA TYR A 350 -6.05 8.17 16.39
C TYR A 350 -6.42 7.47 15.08
N ALA A 351 -7.42 6.57 15.14
CA ALA A 351 -7.88 5.84 13.97
C ALA A 351 -8.51 6.77 12.92
N LEU A 352 -9.34 7.73 13.36
CA LEU A 352 -9.95 8.71 12.47
C LEU A 352 -8.90 9.65 11.85
N GLY A 353 -7.94 10.14 12.63
CA GLY A 353 -6.85 10.97 12.11
C GLY A 353 -5.98 10.26 11.07
N HIS A 354 -5.72 8.96 11.23
CA HIS A 354 -5.04 8.15 10.20
C HIS A 354 -5.81 8.15 8.88
N TYR A 355 -7.13 7.97 8.94
CA TYR A 355 -7.97 7.92 7.76
C TYR A 355 -8.23 9.29 7.13
N GLU A 356 -8.25 10.36 7.91
CA GLU A 356 -8.26 11.74 7.41
C GLU A 356 -6.99 12.02 6.61
N ASN A 357 -5.81 11.68 7.15
CA ASN A 357 -4.54 11.79 6.44
C ASN A 357 -4.52 10.96 5.15
N LEU A 358 -5.09 9.75 5.17
CA LEU A 358 -5.22 8.93 3.95
C LEU A 358 -6.12 9.60 2.91
N ASP A 359 -7.28 10.10 3.33
CA ASP A 359 -8.25 10.72 2.43
C ASP A 359 -7.67 12.00 1.80
N GLU A 360 -6.97 12.83 2.58
CA GLU A 360 -6.22 14.00 2.09
C GLU A 360 -5.09 13.62 1.14
N PHE A 361 -4.31 12.58 1.46
CA PHE A 361 -3.22 12.11 0.61
C PHE A 361 -3.73 11.59 -0.75
N VAL A 362 -4.82 10.83 -0.74
CA VAL A 362 -5.45 10.34 -1.98
C VAL A 362 -5.99 11.52 -2.80
N ALA A 363 -6.60 12.52 -2.16
CA ALA A 363 -7.02 13.74 -2.82
C ALA A 363 -5.84 14.50 -3.45
N LEU A 364 -4.74 14.69 -2.72
CA LEU A 364 -3.50 15.29 -3.23
C LEU A 364 -3.01 14.58 -4.49
N TYR A 365 -2.86 13.26 -4.45
CA TYR A 365 -2.43 12.49 -5.61
C TYR A 365 -3.41 12.64 -6.79
N ASN A 366 -4.70 12.47 -6.52
CA ASN A 366 -5.74 12.50 -7.55
C ASN A 366 -5.81 13.86 -8.24
N ASP A 367 -5.87 14.92 -7.45
CA ASP A 367 -6.17 16.27 -7.93
C ASP A 367 -4.92 16.95 -8.47
N LYS A 368 -3.76 16.81 -7.80
CA LYS A 368 -2.53 17.46 -8.23
C LYS A 368 -1.86 16.78 -9.42
N PHE A 369 -1.96 15.46 -9.54
CA PHE A 369 -1.19 14.70 -10.53
C PHE A 369 -2.08 13.89 -11.48
N ALA A 370 -2.89 12.97 -10.96
CA ALA A 370 -3.55 11.97 -11.82
C ALA A 370 -4.62 12.57 -12.76
N LYS A 371 -5.51 13.43 -12.25
CA LYS A 371 -6.57 14.07 -13.05
C LYS A 371 -5.97 14.99 -14.14
N PRO A 372 -5.00 15.88 -13.85
CA PRO A 372 -4.33 16.69 -14.87
C PRO A 372 -3.68 15.86 -15.97
N VAL A 373 -2.84 14.89 -15.58
CA VAL A 373 -2.12 14.04 -16.55
C VAL A 373 -3.11 13.22 -17.38
N SER A 374 -4.13 12.63 -16.76
CA SER A 374 -5.18 11.90 -17.47
C SER A 374 -5.96 12.79 -18.45
N GLY A 375 -6.22 14.06 -18.09
CA GLY A 375 -6.87 15.03 -18.96
C GLY A 375 -6.04 15.37 -20.20
N ILE A 376 -4.74 15.58 -20.00
CA ILE A 376 -3.77 15.80 -21.08
C ILE A 376 -3.72 14.58 -22.00
N MET A 377 -3.56 13.38 -21.45
CA MET A 377 -3.53 12.13 -22.23
C MET A 377 -4.81 11.93 -23.06
N GLY A 378 -5.97 12.30 -22.51
CA GLY A 378 -7.24 12.26 -23.23
C GLY A 378 -7.28 13.22 -24.44
N GLU A 379 -6.76 14.43 -24.30
CA GLU A 379 -6.69 15.39 -25.42
C GLU A 379 -5.65 14.98 -26.47
N LEU A 380 -4.49 14.46 -26.05
CA LEU A 380 -3.48 13.96 -26.98
C LEU A 380 -4.04 12.85 -27.87
N ALA A 381 -4.75 11.89 -27.27
CA ALA A 381 -5.41 10.82 -28.00
C ALA A 381 -6.51 11.34 -28.94
N ALA A 382 -7.35 12.28 -28.46
CA ALA A 382 -8.44 12.84 -29.26
C ALA A 382 -7.95 13.66 -30.46
N ASN A 383 -6.80 14.34 -30.31
CA ASN A 383 -6.21 15.19 -31.35
C ASN A 383 -5.23 14.44 -32.25
N GLY A 384 -5.04 13.14 -32.03
CA GLY A 384 -4.16 12.29 -32.85
C GLY A 384 -2.67 12.53 -32.62
N HIS A 385 -2.28 13.05 -31.46
CA HIS A 385 -0.87 13.15 -31.04
C HIS A 385 -0.29 11.80 -30.61
N THR A 386 -1.14 10.88 -30.15
CA THR A 386 -0.75 9.47 -29.90
C THR A 386 -1.33 8.58 -30.99
N THR A 387 -0.69 7.42 -31.18
CA THR A 387 -1.22 6.41 -32.09
C THR A 387 -2.44 5.71 -31.50
N LYS A 388 -3.07 4.83 -32.30
CA LYS A 388 -4.15 3.95 -31.83
C LYS A 388 -3.63 2.69 -31.14
N THR A 389 -2.35 2.38 -31.29
CA THR A 389 -1.73 1.20 -30.70
C THR A 389 -1.35 1.54 -29.28
N ALA A 390 -1.85 0.79 -28.29
CA ALA A 390 -1.48 1.04 -26.90
C ALA A 390 -0.02 0.68 -26.64
N PHE A 391 0.67 1.51 -25.86
CA PHE A 391 2.05 1.35 -25.41
C PHE A 391 3.10 1.43 -26.52
N ASP A 392 2.80 2.09 -27.64
CA ASP A 392 3.80 2.37 -28.68
C ASP A 392 4.36 3.80 -28.63
N ASP A 393 3.73 4.69 -27.84
CA ASP A 393 4.23 6.02 -27.57
C ASP A 393 4.91 6.10 -26.20
N LYS A 394 6.07 6.77 -26.13
CA LYS A 394 6.84 6.91 -24.87
C LYS A 394 6.03 7.57 -23.76
N ILE A 395 5.18 8.53 -24.08
CA ILE A 395 4.35 9.24 -23.08
C ILE A 395 3.33 8.32 -22.40
N GLU A 396 2.87 7.27 -23.08
CA GLU A 396 1.94 6.29 -22.51
C GLU A 396 2.62 5.44 -21.43
N TRP A 397 3.90 5.09 -21.63
CA TRP A 397 4.71 4.40 -20.61
C TRP A 397 4.95 5.27 -19.39
N ILE A 398 5.28 6.56 -19.60
CA ILE A 398 5.46 7.50 -18.49
C ILE A 398 4.15 7.63 -17.71
N TRP A 399 3.02 7.81 -18.40
CA TRP A 399 1.72 7.86 -17.74
C TRP A 399 1.44 6.56 -16.98
N TRP A 400 1.67 5.40 -17.59
CA TRP A 400 1.50 4.10 -16.96
C TRP A 400 2.27 3.99 -15.66
N GLU A 401 3.57 4.27 -15.65
CA GLU A 401 4.42 4.17 -14.45
C GLU A 401 4.00 5.16 -13.35
N LEU A 402 3.65 6.40 -13.74
CA LEU A 402 3.17 7.44 -12.81
C LEU A 402 1.98 6.95 -11.97
N TRP A 403 0.98 6.32 -12.56
CA TRP A 403 -0.20 5.89 -11.82
C TRP A 403 -0.15 4.44 -11.35
N HIS A 404 0.40 3.53 -12.16
CA HIS A 404 0.43 2.07 -11.91
C HIS A 404 1.50 1.71 -10.89
N HIS A 405 2.68 2.32 -10.96
CA HIS A 405 3.78 2.01 -10.04
C HIS A 405 3.77 3.04 -8.92
N GLU A 406 4.20 4.26 -9.21
CA GLU A 406 4.51 5.29 -8.21
C GLU A 406 3.26 5.74 -7.45
N GLY A 407 2.18 6.02 -8.17
CA GLY A 407 0.92 6.39 -7.57
C GLY A 407 0.37 5.30 -6.65
N ARG A 408 0.33 4.04 -7.11
CA ARG A 408 -0.15 2.94 -6.28
C ARG A 408 0.74 2.73 -5.04
N ARG A 409 2.06 2.82 -5.18
CA ARG A 409 3.01 2.78 -4.06
C ARG A 409 2.72 3.88 -3.04
N ALA A 410 2.59 5.13 -3.50
CA ALA A 410 2.29 6.30 -2.67
C ALA A 410 1.03 6.11 -1.82
N ARG A 411 -0.08 5.75 -2.47
CA ARG A 411 -1.37 5.57 -1.79
C ARG A 411 -1.37 4.35 -0.86
N THR A 412 -0.65 3.29 -1.23
CA THR A 412 -0.49 2.09 -0.40
C THR A 412 0.33 2.38 0.86
N GLY A 413 1.43 3.14 0.72
CA GLY A 413 2.23 3.63 1.84
C GLY A 413 1.41 4.47 2.82
N ALA A 414 0.65 5.44 2.30
CA ALA A 414 -0.25 6.26 3.11
C ALA A 414 -1.31 5.40 3.84
N ALA A 415 -1.89 4.41 3.17
CA ALA A 415 -2.97 3.60 3.73
C ALA A 415 -2.53 2.71 4.90
N MET A 416 -1.28 2.23 4.91
CA MET A 416 -0.79 1.22 5.85
C MET A 416 0.38 1.73 6.73
N ALA A 417 0.50 3.05 6.88
CA ALA A 417 1.50 3.69 7.73
C ALA A 417 2.94 3.37 7.33
N GLY A 418 3.21 3.31 6.03
CA GLY A 418 4.55 3.25 5.45
C GLY A 418 5.00 4.62 4.92
N PRO A 419 5.77 5.40 5.71
CA PRO A 419 6.14 6.76 5.33
C PRO A 419 7.12 6.83 4.16
N ASP A 420 8.01 5.84 4.00
CA ASP A 420 9.01 5.86 2.92
C ASP A 420 8.34 5.53 1.58
N TYR A 421 7.41 4.58 1.58
CA TYR A 421 6.58 4.28 0.42
C TYR A 421 5.54 5.35 0.09
N ALA A 422 5.04 6.07 1.10
CA ALA A 422 4.19 7.23 0.85
C ALA A 422 4.97 8.36 0.15
N TRP A 423 6.21 8.60 0.60
CA TRP A 423 7.03 9.70 0.13
C TRP A 423 8.05 9.29 -0.94
N TRP A 424 9.19 8.73 -0.56
CA TRP A 424 10.37 8.53 -1.42
C TRP A 424 10.14 7.53 -2.54
N HIS A 425 9.47 6.41 -2.27
CA HIS A 425 9.10 5.44 -3.30
C HIS A 425 7.70 5.69 -3.91
N GLY A 426 7.06 6.79 -3.50
CA GLY A 426 5.68 7.12 -3.85
C GLY A 426 5.57 8.51 -4.47
N ILE A 427 5.03 9.48 -3.72
CA ILE A 427 4.69 10.80 -4.26
C ILE A 427 5.90 11.59 -4.75
N TYR A 428 7.10 11.32 -4.23
CA TYR A 428 8.34 11.89 -4.73
C TYR A 428 8.61 11.45 -6.17
N ASP A 429 8.52 10.15 -6.46
CA ASP A 429 8.68 9.62 -7.82
C ASP A 429 7.59 10.19 -8.74
N VAL A 430 6.32 10.20 -8.28
CA VAL A 430 5.19 10.79 -9.02
C VAL A 430 5.51 12.23 -9.42
N ALA A 431 5.93 13.06 -8.46
CA ALA A 431 6.28 14.45 -8.71
C ALA A 431 7.45 14.54 -9.70
N LYS A 432 8.56 13.85 -9.40
CA LYS A 432 9.77 13.86 -10.23
C LYS A 432 9.45 13.49 -11.68
N HIS A 433 8.78 12.37 -11.93
CA HIS A 433 8.50 11.91 -13.28
C HIS A 433 7.41 12.74 -13.96
N THR A 434 6.52 13.39 -13.20
CA THR A 434 5.61 14.40 -13.78
C THR A 434 6.41 15.57 -14.37
N TYR A 435 7.29 16.19 -13.60
CA TYR A 435 7.98 17.40 -14.05
C TYR A 435 9.19 17.14 -14.95
N MET A 436 9.90 16.03 -14.75
CA MET A 436 11.16 15.75 -15.45
C MET A 436 11.01 14.84 -16.66
N ASP A 437 9.93 14.06 -16.73
CA ASP A 437 9.73 13.08 -17.81
C ASP A 437 8.46 13.37 -18.61
N PHE A 438 7.30 13.47 -17.94
CA PHE A 438 6.01 13.65 -18.62
C PHE A 438 5.93 15.00 -19.34
N ILE A 439 6.22 16.11 -18.66
CA ILE A 439 6.13 17.44 -19.28
C ILE A 439 7.12 17.62 -20.45
N PRO A 440 8.40 17.24 -20.33
CA PRO A 440 9.32 17.30 -21.47
C PRO A 440 8.92 16.40 -22.64
N GLU A 441 8.39 15.19 -22.37
CA GLU A 441 7.89 14.33 -23.45
C GLU A 441 6.63 14.89 -24.10
N LEU A 442 5.75 15.52 -23.34
CA LEU A 442 4.59 16.26 -23.86
C LEU A 442 5.02 17.35 -24.84
N GLU A 443 6.00 18.19 -24.47
CA GLU A 443 6.54 19.23 -25.36
C GLU A 443 7.13 18.66 -26.64
N LYS A 444 7.84 17.53 -26.53
CA LYS A 444 8.44 16.85 -27.68
C LYS A 444 7.38 16.25 -28.62
N LEU A 445 6.32 15.68 -28.06
CA LEU A 445 5.26 14.99 -28.81
C LEU A 445 4.28 15.97 -29.48
N ALA A 446 3.80 16.96 -28.72
CA ALA A 446 2.75 17.86 -29.16
C ALA A 446 3.28 19.20 -29.72
N GLY A 447 4.55 19.51 -29.46
CA GLY A 447 5.14 20.82 -29.72
C GLY A 447 4.88 21.80 -28.57
N LYS A 448 5.77 22.78 -28.43
CA LYS A 448 5.80 23.71 -27.29
C LYS A 448 4.50 24.49 -27.09
N ASP A 449 3.88 24.98 -28.16
CA ASP A 449 2.66 25.80 -28.05
C ASP A 449 1.47 24.97 -27.54
N GLU A 450 1.32 23.75 -28.05
CA GLU A 450 0.25 22.85 -27.62
C GLU A 450 0.49 22.33 -26.20
N ALA A 451 1.73 21.98 -25.87
CA ALA A 451 2.11 21.61 -24.50
C ALA A 451 1.82 22.74 -23.51
N ASN A 452 2.18 23.99 -23.82
CA ASN A 452 1.85 25.14 -22.96
C ASN A 452 0.34 25.32 -22.81
N ARG A 453 -0.44 25.21 -23.89
CA ARG A 453 -1.91 25.28 -23.82
C ARG A 453 -2.48 24.22 -22.88
N LEU A 454 -1.98 22.99 -22.96
CA LEU A 454 -2.41 21.87 -22.13
C LEU A 454 -2.00 22.07 -20.65
N LEU A 455 -0.78 22.54 -20.40
CA LEU A 455 -0.29 22.83 -19.05
C LEU A 455 -1.02 24.02 -18.40
N ASP A 456 -1.31 25.08 -19.16
CA ASP A 456 -2.11 26.21 -18.69
C ASP A 456 -3.54 25.80 -18.34
N LYS A 457 -4.08 24.80 -19.05
CA LYS A 457 -5.42 24.26 -18.79
C LYS A 457 -5.46 23.32 -17.59
N TYR A 458 -4.51 22.38 -17.49
CA TYR A 458 -4.60 21.26 -16.56
C TYR A 458 -3.70 21.39 -15.33
N PHE A 459 -2.60 22.14 -15.39
CA PHE A 459 -1.63 22.25 -14.29
C PHE A 459 -1.66 23.62 -13.63
N ARG A 460 -1.59 24.72 -14.39
CA ARG A 460 -1.53 26.08 -13.84
C ARG A 460 -2.65 26.43 -12.85
N PRO A 461 -3.91 25.98 -13.01
CA PRO A 461 -4.98 26.32 -12.07
C PRO A 461 -4.87 25.64 -10.69
N ILE A 462 -3.93 24.72 -10.50
CA ILE A 462 -3.83 23.87 -9.32
C ILE A 462 -2.69 24.34 -8.43
N GLU A 463 -3.01 24.61 -7.17
CA GLU A 463 -2.06 25.07 -6.16
C GLU A 463 -0.85 24.11 -6.05
N GLY A 464 0.34 24.71 -5.96
CA GLY A 464 1.58 23.97 -5.81
C GLY A 464 2.17 23.44 -7.12
N HIS A 465 1.64 23.84 -8.28
CA HIS A 465 2.34 23.83 -9.57
C HIS A 465 2.95 25.20 -9.92
N ASP A 466 2.65 26.25 -9.17
CA ASP A 466 3.12 27.62 -9.42
C ASP A 466 4.64 27.69 -9.52
N TRP A 467 5.36 26.94 -8.68
CA TRP A 467 6.81 26.87 -8.73
C TRP A 467 7.34 26.46 -10.12
N TYR A 468 6.61 25.63 -10.88
CA TYR A 468 7.05 25.18 -12.21
C TYR A 468 6.87 26.30 -13.25
N PHE A 469 5.80 27.08 -13.15
CA PHE A 469 5.46 28.13 -14.13
C PHE A 469 6.03 29.50 -13.78
N GLU A 470 6.22 29.78 -12.50
CA GLU A 470 6.69 31.06 -11.95
C GLU A 470 8.18 31.07 -11.64
N ALA A 471 8.87 29.90 -11.62
CA ALA A 471 10.33 29.83 -11.49
C ALA A 471 11.08 30.29 -12.76
N ILE A 472 10.60 31.38 -13.37
CA ILE A 472 11.37 32.16 -14.34
C ILE A 472 12.38 32.98 -13.53
N GLY A 473 13.53 32.37 -13.23
CA GLY A 473 14.80 33.08 -13.13
C GLY A 473 15.15 33.76 -11.82
N ASP A 474 15.20 33.03 -10.70
CA ASP A 474 16.20 33.36 -9.68
C ASP A 474 17.34 32.32 -9.72
N PRO A 475 18.49 32.65 -10.35
CA PRO A 475 19.66 31.75 -10.40
C PRO A 475 20.21 31.40 -9.01
N THR A 476 19.81 32.09 -7.94
CA THR A 476 20.33 31.88 -6.58
C THR A 476 19.81 30.61 -5.91
N THR A 477 18.78 29.95 -6.44
CA THR A 477 18.21 28.72 -5.84
C THR A 477 18.91 27.43 -6.28
N ARG A 478 19.74 27.46 -7.33
CA ARG A 478 20.45 26.27 -7.84
C ARG A 478 21.57 25.77 -6.92
N ASP A 479 22.14 26.65 -6.10
CA ASP A 479 23.21 26.33 -5.15
C ASP A 479 22.72 26.32 -3.68
N ALA A 480 21.41 26.43 -3.46
CA ALA A 480 20.85 26.50 -2.11
C ALA A 480 20.67 25.09 -1.51
N THR A 481 21.44 24.79 -0.48
CA THR A 481 21.15 23.69 0.45
C THR A 481 19.85 23.97 1.18
N LEU A 482 18.99 22.95 1.34
CA LEU A 482 17.71 23.06 2.06
C LEU A 482 17.92 23.64 3.47
N PRO A 483 17.11 24.63 3.91
CA PRO A 483 17.26 25.21 5.25
C PRO A 483 16.92 24.18 6.35
N SER A 484 17.79 24.08 7.35
CA SER A 484 17.46 23.44 8.62
C SER A 484 16.44 24.31 9.35
N ILE A 485 15.30 23.71 9.73
CA ILE A 485 14.27 24.38 10.53
C ILE A 485 14.85 24.65 11.93
N GLY A 486 15.09 25.93 12.25
CA GLY A 486 15.47 26.38 13.58
C GLY A 486 14.33 26.23 14.60
N HIS A 487 14.71 26.04 15.86
CA HIS A 487 13.81 25.78 17.00
C HIS A 487 12.91 26.96 17.33
N VAL A 488 11.67 26.70 17.76
CA VAL A 488 10.71 27.72 18.24
C VAL A 488 10.80 27.78 19.76
N ASP A 489 11.28 28.89 20.32
CA ASP A 489 11.14 29.20 21.74
C ASP A 489 9.85 30.01 21.96
N THR A 490 8.93 29.50 22.78
CA THR A 490 7.59 30.08 23.00
C THR A 490 7.43 30.79 24.33
N ASP A 491 8.45 30.81 25.20
CA ASP A 491 8.23 31.12 26.61
C ASP A 491 8.06 32.62 26.93
N ASN A 492 8.37 33.52 26.00
CA ASN A 492 8.29 34.98 26.22
C ASN A 492 7.34 35.74 25.27
N GLY A 493 6.47 35.05 24.52
CA GLY A 493 5.60 35.70 23.53
C GLY A 493 6.36 36.28 22.32
N THR A 494 7.62 35.87 22.17
CA THR A 494 8.51 36.21 21.06
C THR A 494 8.57 35.01 20.12
N LEU A 495 8.09 35.15 18.88
CA LEU A 495 8.36 34.14 17.84
C LEU A 495 9.73 34.44 17.24
N LEU A 496 10.72 33.60 17.55
CA LEU A 496 12.05 33.63 16.93
C LEU A 496 12.07 32.67 15.74
N PHE A 497 12.27 33.21 14.55
CA PHE A 497 12.56 32.43 13.35
C PHE A 497 14.04 32.63 12.99
N GLU A 498 14.87 31.62 13.28
CA GLU A 498 16.26 31.60 12.85
C GLU A 498 16.39 30.89 11.50
N GLY A 499 16.91 31.61 10.50
CA GLY A 499 17.33 31.05 9.22
C GLY A 499 18.61 31.74 8.75
N GLY A 500 19.51 31.00 8.11
CA GLY A 500 20.76 31.54 7.57
C GLY A 500 21.33 30.68 6.44
N THR A 501 21.83 31.35 5.40
CA THR A 501 22.70 30.79 4.35
C THR A 501 23.73 31.86 3.99
N SER A 502 25.01 31.47 3.94
CA SER A 502 26.10 32.31 3.46
C SER A 502 26.14 32.22 1.94
N LEU A 503 25.96 33.34 1.25
CA LEU A 503 26.39 33.50 -0.14
C LEU A 503 27.58 34.45 -0.11
N ASP A 504 28.75 34.01 -0.58
CA ASP A 504 29.96 34.84 -0.67
C ASP A 504 29.77 36.08 -1.57
N SER A 505 28.64 36.18 -2.27
CA SER A 505 28.31 37.24 -3.24
C SER A 505 27.06 38.08 -2.91
N ALA A 506 26.28 37.75 -1.86
CA ALA A 506 25.10 38.53 -1.49
C ALA A 506 25.40 39.52 -0.34
N PRO A 507 24.77 40.71 -0.32
CA PRO A 507 24.97 41.68 0.76
C PRO A 507 24.31 41.24 2.08
N PHE A 508 23.49 40.19 2.10
CA PHE A 508 22.75 39.69 3.27
C PHE A 508 23.24 38.30 3.69
N LEU A 509 23.57 38.16 4.97
CA LEU A 509 24.05 36.93 5.60
C LEU A 509 22.94 36.23 6.42
N GLN A 510 22.00 36.99 6.98
CA GLN A 510 20.94 36.45 7.85
C GLN A 510 19.79 37.46 8.01
N THR A 511 18.51 37.06 7.99
CA THR A 511 17.38 37.93 8.34
C THR A 511 16.50 37.27 9.40
N ILE A 512 16.16 38.01 10.46
CA ILE A 512 15.36 37.54 11.59
C ILE A 512 14.19 38.49 11.77
N VAL A 513 12.98 37.95 11.83
CA VAL A 513 11.79 38.72 12.21
C VAL A 513 11.41 38.34 13.63
N VAL A 514 11.37 39.36 14.49
CA VAL A 514 10.98 39.27 15.89
C VAL A 514 9.63 39.96 16.03
N SER A 515 8.59 39.19 16.36
CA SER A 515 7.28 39.73 16.72
C SER A 515 7.15 39.73 18.24
N THR A 516 6.89 40.90 18.83
CA THR A 516 6.60 41.03 20.27
C THR A 516 5.37 41.90 20.45
N GLY A 517 4.29 41.32 20.98
CA GLY A 517 3.04 42.04 21.24
C GLY A 517 2.44 42.67 19.97
N ASP A 518 2.50 44.00 19.85
CA ASP A 518 1.94 44.82 18.77
C ASP A 518 2.96 45.34 17.76
N LYS A 519 4.22 44.89 17.83
CA LYS A 519 5.32 45.34 16.95
C LYS A 519 5.95 44.19 16.18
N ILE A 520 6.33 44.51 14.94
CA ILE A 520 7.22 43.67 14.12
C ILE A 520 8.57 44.37 14.04
N THR A 521 9.61 43.68 14.49
CA THR A 521 11.00 44.09 14.35
C THR A 521 11.70 43.15 13.38
N ILE A 522 12.38 43.68 12.37
CA ILE A 522 13.17 42.90 11.41
C ILE A 522 14.63 43.26 11.61
N HIS A 523 15.42 42.25 11.95
CA HIS A 523 16.87 42.29 12.05
C HIS A 523 17.47 41.67 10.79
N THR A 524 18.58 42.21 10.31
CA THR A 524 19.36 41.57 9.25
C THR A 524 20.85 41.69 9.54
N LYS A 525 21.62 40.69 9.14
CA LYS A 525 23.08 40.72 9.12
C LYS A 525 23.52 40.91 7.68
N VAL A 526 24.39 41.87 7.46
CA VAL A 526 24.90 42.26 6.15
C VAL A 526 26.38 41.91 6.03
N SER A 527 26.84 41.54 4.83
CA SER A 527 28.25 41.17 4.57
C SER A 527 29.16 42.38 4.35
N ARG A 528 28.59 43.55 4.05
CA ARG A 528 29.30 44.83 3.95
C ARG A 528 29.52 45.46 5.35
N ASP A 529 30.62 46.18 5.53
CA ASP A 529 30.84 47.00 6.73
C ASP A 529 29.63 47.93 6.93
N SER A 530 28.98 47.83 8.11
CA SER A 530 27.76 48.57 8.45
C SER A 530 27.87 50.08 8.31
N THR A 531 29.11 50.60 8.30
CA THR A 531 29.42 52.03 8.08
C THR A 531 29.31 52.49 6.63
N ALA A 532 29.20 51.56 5.67
CA ALA A 532 29.18 51.83 4.23
C ALA A 532 27.80 51.67 3.56
N ILE A 533 26.75 51.34 4.33
CA ILE A 533 25.39 51.13 3.80
C ILE A 533 24.58 52.41 3.95
N ASP A 534 24.09 52.95 2.83
CA ASP A 534 23.13 54.06 2.86
C ASP A 534 21.74 53.56 3.28
N ALA A 535 21.25 54.08 4.40
CA ALA A 535 19.96 53.70 4.96
C ALA A 535 18.76 53.98 4.04
N SER A 536 18.89 54.96 3.13
CA SER A 536 17.84 55.27 2.16
C SER A 536 17.66 54.18 1.08
N GLN A 537 18.65 53.31 0.92
CA GLN A 537 18.66 52.26 -0.10
C GLN A 537 18.07 50.94 0.40
N VAL A 538 17.83 50.79 1.71
CA VAL A 538 17.21 49.60 2.29
C VAL A 538 15.70 49.76 2.33
N LYS A 539 15.01 48.79 1.72
CA LYS A 539 13.55 48.67 1.75
C LYS A 539 13.17 47.33 2.34
N VAL A 540 11.98 47.27 2.89
CA VAL A 540 11.34 46.01 3.21
C VAL A 540 10.08 45.92 2.37
N LEU A 541 10.03 44.84 1.62
CA LEU A 541 8.89 44.42 0.84
C LEU A 541 7.93 43.65 1.75
N VAL A 542 6.67 44.07 1.72
CA VAL A 542 5.56 43.38 2.38
C VAL A 542 4.59 42.91 1.30
N LYS A 543 4.32 41.62 1.28
CA LYS A 543 3.43 40.99 0.30
C LYS A 543 2.24 40.32 0.98
N ILE A 544 1.06 40.55 0.42
CA ILE A 544 -0.23 40.00 0.88
C ILE A 544 -0.95 39.44 -0.34
N GLY A 545 -0.97 38.12 -0.49
CA GLY A 545 -1.44 37.50 -1.74
C GLY A 545 -0.58 37.96 -2.92
N THR A 546 -1.20 38.61 -3.91
CA THR A 546 -0.53 39.17 -5.11
C THR A 546 -0.07 40.62 -4.93
N ASP A 547 -0.55 41.32 -3.90
CA ASP A 547 -0.25 42.74 -3.70
C ASP A 547 1.11 42.93 -3.00
N GLU A 548 1.93 43.84 -3.52
CA GLU A 548 3.26 44.15 -3.01
C GLU A 548 3.35 45.64 -2.63
N ALA A 549 3.86 45.92 -1.43
CA ALA A 549 4.13 47.27 -0.95
C ALA A 549 5.55 47.37 -0.39
N TYR A 550 6.24 48.47 -0.73
CA TYR A 550 7.56 48.78 -0.20
C TYR A 550 7.45 49.80 0.91
N PHE A 551 8.14 49.52 2.01
CA PHE A 551 8.30 50.49 3.08
C PHE A 551 9.78 50.79 3.26
N PRO A 552 10.11 52.06 3.57
CA PRO A 552 11.48 52.43 3.90
C PRO A 552 11.92 51.70 5.17
N GLY A 553 13.18 51.27 5.23
CA GLY A 553 13.77 50.81 6.49
C GLY A 553 13.76 51.95 7.51
N THR A 554 13.41 51.66 8.77
CA THR A 554 13.06 52.70 9.76
C THR A 554 14.21 53.11 10.68
N ASN A 555 15.45 52.77 10.35
CA ASN A 555 16.60 53.17 11.16
C ASN A 555 17.01 54.61 10.82
N ASN A 556 16.25 55.58 11.34
CA ASN A 556 16.39 57.02 11.08
C ASN A 556 17.55 57.70 11.85
N SER A 557 18.48 56.97 12.46
CA SER A 557 19.69 57.56 13.04
C SER A 557 20.81 57.60 12.01
N SER A 558 21.67 58.62 12.11
CA SER A 558 22.85 58.86 11.25
C SER A 558 23.98 57.82 11.41
N GLY A 559 23.61 56.56 11.61
CA GLY A 559 24.43 55.37 11.79
C GLY A 559 23.53 54.17 12.11
N TRP A 560 23.78 53.05 11.43
CA TRP A 560 23.11 51.77 11.69
C TRP A 560 23.60 51.20 13.02
N GLN A 561 22.73 51.14 14.03
CA GLN A 561 23.08 50.50 15.30
C GLN A 561 23.11 48.97 15.13
N VAL A 562 24.28 48.38 15.40
CA VAL A 562 24.54 46.95 15.35
C VAL A 562 24.33 46.38 16.76
N ASN A 563 23.51 45.35 16.90
CA ASN A 563 23.31 44.66 18.18
C ASN A 563 24.51 43.78 18.55
N GLU A 564 24.49 43.20 19.75
CA GLU A 564 25.54 42.29 20.26
C GLU A 564 25.83 41.07 19.38
N ASN A 565 24.93 40.73 18.46
CA ASN A 565 25.04 39.61 17.51
C ASN A 565 25.49 40.04 16.10
N ASN A 566 25.99 41.26 15.94
CA ASN A 566 26.34 41.86 14.65
C ASN A 566 25.15 42.01 13.67
N GLN A 567 23.94 42.24 14.17
CA GLN A 567 22.74 42.43 13.34
C GLN A 567 22.26 43.88 13.42
N ILE A 568 21.67 44.33 12.32
CA ILE A 568 21.13 45.67 12.14
C ILE A 568 19.61 45.59 12.15
N VAL A 569 18.96 46.47 12.93
CA VAL A 569 17.50 46.63 12.87
C VAL A 569 17.15 47.46 11.63
N ILE A 570 16.40 46.88 10.71
CA ILE A 570 15.99 47.52 9.45
C ILE A 570 14.52 47.94 9.44
N TRP A 571 13.68 47.32 10.27
CA TRP A 571 12.29 47.71 10.46
C TRP A 571 11.91 47.51 11.90
N ASN A 572 11.29 48.50 12.51
CA ASN A 572 10.71 48.39 13.85
C ASN A 572 9.48 49.28 13.93
N GLN A 573 8.30 48.72 13.61
CA GLN A 573 7.05 49.48 13.58
C GLN A 573 5.92 48.69 14.24
N PRO A 574 4.89 49.40 14.75
CA PRO A 574 3.63 48.76 15.11
C PRO A 574 3.05 48.02 13.92
N VAL A 575 2.41 46.88 14.18
CA VAL A 575 1.69 46.11 13.16
C VAL A 575 0.56 46.97 12.61
N PRO A 576 0.56 47.30 11.30
CA PRO A 576 -0.55 48.02 10.70
C PRO A 576 -1.86 47.23 10.86
N LYS A 577 -2.93 47.91 11.28
CA LYS A 577 -4.21 47.26 11.64
C LYS A 577 -4.83 46.49 10.47
N ASP A 578 -4.56 46.90 9.25
CA ASP A 578 -5.00 46.31 7.99
C ASP A 578 -4.28 45.01 7.63
N LEU A 579 -3.21 44.65 8.34
CA LEU A 579 -2.53 43.36 8.21
C LEU A 579 -3.12 42.28 9.13
N LYS A 580 -3.94 42.66 10.12
CA LYS A 580 -4.51 41.72 11.09
C LYS A 580 -5.43 40.70 10.41
N GLY A 581 -5.26 39.42 10.75
CA GLY A 581 -5.96 38.28 10.16
C GLY A 581 -5.40 37.82 8.81
N LYS A 582 -4.33 38.44 8.29
CA LYS A 582 -3.76 38.12 6.99
C LYS A 582 -2.45 37.35 7.10
N LYS A 583 -2.18 36.53 6.09
CA LYS A 583 -0.87 35.93 5.84
C LYS A 583 -0.01 36.97 5.11
N VAL A 584 1.10 37.35 5.72
CA VAL A 584 1.95 38.47 5.27
C VAL A 584 3.36 37.96 5.11
N ARG A 585 3.95 38.22 3.95
CA ARG A 585 5.34 37.89 3.64
C ARG A 585 6.22 39.13 3.72
N PHE A 586 7.31 39.05 4.46
CA PHE A 586 8.33 40.08 4.58
C PHE A 586 9.61 39.67 3.85
N GLN A 587 10.19 40.57 3.07
CA GLN A 587 11.45 40.38 2.35
C GLN A 587 12.24 41.69 2.37
N VAL A 588 13.57 41.64 2.37
CA VAL A 588 14.43 42.83 2.42
C VAL A 588 14.97 43.12 1.03
N GLU A 589 15.14 44.38 0.67
CA GLU A 589 15.79 44.81 -0.57
C GLU A 589 16.85 45.86 -0.24
N LEU A 590 18.04 45.73 -0.82
CA LEU A 590 19.11 46.73 -0.79
C LEU A 590 19.64 46.91 -2.21
N ASP A 591 19.81 48.15 -2.67
CA ASP A 591 20.33 48.45 -4.02
C ASP A 591 19.53 47.77 -5.15
N SER A 592 18.21 47.64 -4.99
CA SER A 592 17.31 46.88 -5.90
C SER A 592 17.58 45.36 -5.97
N ILE A 593 18.39 44.84 -5.05
CA ILE A 593 18.65 43.40 -4.89
C ILE A 593 17.83 42.91 -3.71
N ARG A 594 16.90 41.98 -3.98
CA ARG A 594 16.06 41.36 -2.95
C ARG A 594 16.85 40.28 -2.21
N SER A 595 16.62 40.17 -0.90
CA SER A 595 17.14 39.07 -0.10
C SER A 595 16.51 37.77 -0.62
N PRO A 596 17.29 36.70 -0.85
CA PRO A 596 16.74 35.43 -1.31
C PRO A 596 15.77 34.81 -0.29
N GLN A 597 15.86 35.23 0.97
CA GLN A 597 14.99 34.81 2.06
C GLN A 597 13.76 35.72 2.16
N HIS A 598 12.62 35.12 2.49
CA HIS A 598 11.41 35.82 2.93
C HIS A 598 10.78 35.08 4.11
N ILE A 599 10.09 35.80 4.97
CA ILE A 599 9.43 35.24 6.16
C ILE A 599 7.93 35.49 6.03
N GLU A 600 7.14 34.43 6.18
CA GLU A 600 5.70 34.48 6.05
C GLU A 600 5.03 34.25 7.42
N LEU A 601 4.24 35.23 7.86
CA LEU A 601 3.60 35.25 9.17
C LEU A 601 2.09 35.39 9.01
N THR A 602 1.31 34.71 9.84
CA THR A 602 -0.10 35.04 10.01
C THR A 602 -0.23 36.04 11.15
N ILE A 603 -0.63 37.26 10.85
CA ILE A 603 -0.80 38.31 11.85
C ILE A 603 -2.14 38.07 12.57
N LYS A 604 -2.12 37.75 13.86
CA LYS A 604 -3.34 37.42 14.63
C LYS A 604 -4.02 38.64 15.26
#